data_AF-A0A8I1T0E9-F1
#
_entry.id   AF-A0A8I1T0E9-F1
#
_cell.length_a   1.000
_cell.length_b   1.000
_cell.length_c   1.000
_cell.angle_alpha   90.00
_cell.angle_beta   90.00
_cell.angle_gamma   90.00
#
_symmetry.space_group_name_H-M   'P 1'
#
loop_
_entity.id
_entity.type
_entity.pdbx_description
1 polymer ?
#
loop_
_entity_poly.entity_id
_entity_poly.type
_entity_poly.pdbx_seq_one_letter_code
_entity_poly.pdbx_strand_id
1 'polypeptide(L)'
;MSLIFPRLAQNFIKNGYFPTDEVTLARILQALDIGGGQLRILDPCCGEGTALAEVKHHLVQCGASVVANGIEFDAERAWHAKGILDTVAHSDVNDVFVSARSQGLLFLNPPYGDVVSDKAATGDRSRGDRLEKVFYRKTVAWLQFGGVMVLIVPHYVLDKEFSGMIARHFEQVQVFMAPETRFRQCVVFGVKRRADGVDPGVQKLLEACGRGEVPAVLPEYWQGEQYLVPQIKEAEARFTSIRIDGPQLQAELERVRKNTLWPMFGTHFVRAGDTHRRPLRALSDWHLALALAAGQISGVVESGNGRRLLIKGDTFKERDLKTTFETRADGSVSEILTYTDKFVPSITGIDFTPGPGFGTVVSIR
;
A
#
# COMPACT_ATOMS: atom_id res chain seq x y z
N MET A 1 -17.99 29.62 4.16
CA MET A 1 -17.07 30.21 3.16
C MET A 1 -16.67 29.09 2.22
N SER A 2 -17.15 29.11 0.98
CA SER A 2 -16.81 28.08 0.00
C SER A 2 -15.37 28.25 -0.45
N LEU A 3 -14.58 27.18 -0.36
CA LEU A 3 -13.26 27.09 -0.98
C LEU A 3 -13.47 26.79 -2.47
N ILE A 4 -13.99 27.76 -3.22
CA ILE A 4 -14.03 27.68 -4.67
C ILE A 4 -12.61 27.98 -5.15
N PHE A 5 -11.92 26.97 -5.70
CA PHE A 5 -10.69 27.14 -6.47
C PHE A 5 -11.04 27.04 -7.97
N PRO A 6 -11.18 28.18 -8.70
CA PRO A 6 -11.65 28.21 -10.10
C PRO A 6 -10.68 27.61 -11.13
N ARG A 7 -9.53 27.06 -10.71
CA ARG A 7 -8.47 26.56 -11.62
C ARG A 7 -8.54 25.05 -11.91
N LEU A 8 -9.47 24.32 -11.28
CA LEU A 8 -9.54 22.85 -11.36
C LEU A 8 -10.34 22.30 -12.56
N ALA A 9 -10.89 23.14 -13.44
CA ALA A 9 -11.88 22.70 -14.42
C ALA A 9 -11.33 22.08 -15.73
N GLN A 10 -10.02 21.87 -15.87
CA GLN A 10 -9.43 21.46 -17.16
C GLN A 10 -8.36 20.37 -16.99
N ASN A 11 -8.77 19.11 -16.78
CA ASN A 11 -8.09 17.87 -17.26
C ASN A 11 -8.86 16.58 -16.87
N PHE A 12 -10.18 16.53 -17.04
CA PHE A 12 -11.06 15.48 -16.47
C PHE A 12 -11.22 14.17 -17.27
N ILE A 13 -10.38 13.88 -18.28
CA ILE A 13 -10.58 12.69 -19.13
C ILE A 13 -9.28 11.88 -19.26
N LYS A 14 -8.60 11.64 -18.14
CA LYS A 14 -7.53 10.63 -18.07
C LYS A 14 -7.98 9.50 -17.15
N ASN A 15 -7.93 8.28 -17.67
CA ASN A 15 -8.16 7.01 -16.95
C ASN A 15 -9.57 6.80 -16.37
N GLY A 16 -10.62 7.39 -16.98
CA GLY A 16 -12.02 7.12 -16.58
C GLY A 16 -12.45 7.73 -15.24
N TYR A 17 -11.69 8.68 -14.69
CA TYR A 17 -12.02 9.42 -13.47
C TYR A 17 -13.03 10.54 -13.74
N PHE A 18 -14.10 10.59 -12.93
CA PHE A 18 -15.12 11.64 -12.98
C PHE A 18 -15.37 12.16 -11.56
N PRO A 19 -15.02 13.42 -11.24
CA PRO A 19 -15.30 13.98 -9.91
C PRO A 19 -16.81 14.02 -9.67
N THR A 20 -17.23 13.77 -8.43
CA THR A 20 -18.62 13.99 -8.04
C THR A 20 -18.93 15.48 -8.08
N ASP A 21 -20.00 15.87 -8.77
CA ASP A 21 -20.40 17.27 -8.85
C ASP A 21 -20.92 17.79 -7.50
N GLU A 22 -20.78 19.10 -7.28
CA GLU A 22 -21.11 19.76 -6.02
C GLU A 22 -22.58 19.61 -5.63
N VAL A 23 -23.50 19.59 -6.61
CA VAL A 23 -24.94 19.52 -6.35
C VAL A 23 -25.32 18.11 -5.90
N THR A 24 -24.84 17.08 -6.60
CA THR A 24 -25.01 15.68 -6.19
C THR A 24 -24.42 15.44 -4.81
N LEU A 25 -23.19 15.93 -4.57
CA LEU A 25 -22.51 15.77 -3.29
C LEU A 25 -23.30 16.44 -2.16
N ALA A 26 -23.71 17.70 -2.30
CA ALA A 26 -24.48 18.41 -1.29
C ALA A 26 -25.79 17.69 -0.92
N ARG A 27 -26.46 17.08 -1.90
CA ARG A 27 -27.69 16.29 -1.67
C ARG A 27 -27.40 14.94 -1.01
N ILE A 28 -26.28 14.29 -1.34
CA ILE A 28 -25.81 13.08 -0.64
C ILE A 28 -25.58 13.39 0.83
N LEU A 29 -24.93 14.51 1.17
CA LEU A 29 -24.62 14.88 2.56
C LEU A 29 -25.89 14.95 3.41
N GLN A 30 -26.99 15.50 2.88
CA GLN A 30 -28.26 15.58 3.63
C GLN A 30 -28.86 14.20 3.97
N ALA A 31 -28.56 13.17 3.16
CA ALA A 31 -29.01 11.82 3.40
C ALA A 31 -28.18 11.09 4.47
N LEU A 32 -27.04 11.65 4.90
CA LEU A 32 -26.12 11.03 5.84
C LEU A 32 -26.18 11.71 7.20
N ASP A 33 -26.11 10.90 8.27
CA ASP A 33 -25.92 11.40 9.64
C ASP A 33 -25.08 10.41 10.47
N ILE A 34 -24.80 10.76 11.72
CA ILE A 34 -23.94 9.99 12.61
C ILE A 34 -24.75 8.94 13.40
N GLY A 35 -24.29 7.69 13.36
CA GLY A 35 -24.76 6.62 14.24
C GLY A 35 -23.82 6.35 15.41
N GLY A 36 -22.80 7.19 15.61
CA GLY A 36 -21.75 7.03 16.61
C GLY A 36 -20.80 8.23 16.68
N GLY A 37 -19.99 8.30 17.74
CA GLY A 37 -19.05 9.39 17.99
C GLY A 37 -17.66 9.20 17.35
N GLN A 38 -17.26 7.98 16.97
CA GLN A 38 -16.03 7.75 16.19
C GLN A 38 -16.35 6.95 14.94
N LEU A 39 -16.07 7.56 13.78
CA LEU A 39 -16.42 7.03 12.46
C LEU A 39 -15.17 6.85 11.62
N ARG A 40 -15.20 5.83 10.75
CA ARG A 40 -14.16 5.59 9.75
C ARG A 40 -14.81 5.51 8.39
N ILE A 41 -14.37 6.33 7.46
CA ILE A 41 -14.93 6.41 6.11
C ILE A 41 -13.84 6.12 5.08
N LEU A 42 -14.23 5.53 3.95
CA LEU A 42 -13.31 5.15 2.90
C LEU A 42 -13.87 5.49 1.52
N ASP A 43 -13.02 6.07 0.68
CA ASP A 43 -13.20 6.09 -0.77
C ASP A 43 -12.03 5.34 -1.45
N PRO A 44 -12.28 4.18 -2.07
CA PRO A 44 -11.25 3.37 -2.70
C PRO A 44 -10.82 3.86 -4.10
N CYS A 45 -11.37 4.98 -4.54
CA CYS A 45 -11.08 5.67 -5.80
C CYS A 45 -11.24 7.18 -5.59
N CYS A 46 -10.54 7.72 -4.58
CA CYS A 46 -10.86 9.01 -4.01
C CYS A 46 -10.58 10.21 -4.92
N GLY A 47 -9.86 10.00 -6.03
CA GLY A 47 -9.39 11.10 -6.86
C GLY A 47 -8.57 12.07 -6.04
N GLU A 48 -8.94 13.34 -6.11
CA GLU A 48 -8.32 14.41 -5.34
C GLU A 48 -8.75 14.46 -3.86
N GLY A 49 -9.70 13.62 -3.45
CA GLY A 49 -10.16 13.49 -2.07
C GLY A 49 -11.27 14.46 -1.66
N THR A 50 -11.64 15.42 -2.52
CA THR A 50 -12.61 16.49 -2.19
C THR A 50 -13.96 15.96 -1.73
N ALA A 51 -14.54 14.97 -2.43
CA ALA A 51 -15.84 14.42 -2.09
C ALA A 51 -15.85 13.78 -0.69
N LEU A 52 -14.83 12.95 -0.40
CA LEU A 52 -14.70 12.31 0.91
C LEU A 52 -14.37 13.33 2.02
N ALA A 53 -13.63 14.40 1.70
CA ALA A 53 -13.33 15.48 2.63
C ALA A 53 -14.58 16.26 3.04
N GLU A 54 -15.49 16.55 2.10
CA GLU A 54 -16.80 17.17 2.40
C GLU A 54 -17.68 16.24 3.24
N VAL A 55 -17.70 14.93 2.93
CA VAL A 55 -18.40 13.93 3.77
C VAL A 55 -17.81 13.90 5.18
N LYS A 56 -16.48 13.91 5.32
CA LYS A 56 -15.80 14.02 6.61
C LYS A 56 -16.24 15.28 7.35
N HIS A 57 -16.22 16.42 6.67
CA HIS A 57 -16.57 17.71 7.25
C HIS A 57 -18.01 17.73 7.77
N HIS A 58 -18.97 17.27 6.97
CA HIS A 58 -20.37 17.14 7.35
C HIS A 58 -20.57 16.28 8.60
N LEU A 59 -19.99 15.07 8.63
CA LEU A 59 -20.11 14.18 9.78
C LEU A 59 -19.42 14.72 11.04
N VAL A 60 -18.34 15.50 10.88
CA VAL A 60 -17.72 16.25 11.99
C VAL A 60 -18.63 17.36 12.51
N GLN A 61 -19.33 18.09 11.63
CA GLN A 61 -20.32 19.10 12.03
C GLN A 61 -21.51 18.47 12.78
N CYS A 62 -21.90 17.24 12.43
CA CYS A 62 -22.88 16.47 13.19
C CYS A 62 -22.38 16.04 14.58
N GLY A 63 -21.08 16.18 14.89
CA GLY A 63 -20.50 15.93 16.21
C GLY A 63 -19.64 14.67 16.34
N ALA A 64 -19.31 13.99 15.23
CA ALA A 64 -18.43 12.82 15.27
C ALA A 64 -16.93 13.16 15.08
N SER A 65 -16.07 12.31 15.63
CA SER A 65 -14.65 12.24 15.25
C SER A 65 -14.51 11.29 14.06
N VAL A 66 -14.00 11.79 12.93
CA VAL A 66 -14.02 11.03 11.66
C VAL A 66 -12.60 10.82 11.13
N VAL A 67 -12.26 9.58 10.80
CA VAL A 67 -11.05 9.20 10.07
C VAL A 67 -11.43 8.87 8.62
N ALA A 68 -10.89 9.62 7.67
CA ALA A 68 -11.11 9.45 6.24
C ALA A 68 -9.90 8.83 5.55
N ASN A 69 -10.11 7.67 4.95
CA ASN A 69 -9.11 6.93 4.20
C ASN A 69 -9.40 7.01 2.69
N GLY A 70 -8.35 7.14 1.87
CA GLY A 70 -8.46 7.21 0.42
C GLY A 70 -7.51 6.25 -0.29
N ILE A 71 -7.93 5.68 -1.42
CA ILE A 71 -7.02 5.01 -2.36
C ILE A 71 -7.15 5.73 -3.70
N GLU A 72 -6.02 6.07 -4.30
CA GLU A 72 -6.00 6.67 -5.63
C GLU A 72 -4.80 6.16 -6.43
N PHE A 73 -5.05 5.82 -7.70
CA PHE A 73 -4.04 5.29 -8.59
C PHE A 73 -3.19 6.39 -9.25
N ASP A 74 -3.77 7.53 -9.57
CA ASP A 74 -3.04 8.65 -10.16
C ASP A 74 -2.19 9.39 -9.13
N ALA A 75 -0.91 9.58 -9.44
CA ALA A 75 0.04 10.17 -8.50
C ALA A 75 -0.36 11.61 -8.10
N GLU A 76 -0.68 12.48 -9.06
CA GLU A 76 -0.97 13.89 -8.77
C GLU A 76 -2.21 14.01 -7.88
N ARG A 77 -3.28 13.27 -8.22
CA ARG A 77 -4.50 13.24 -7.42
C ARG A 77 -4.29 12.66 -6.04
N ALA A 78 -3.56 11.55 -5.93
CA ALA A 78 -3.27 10.94 -4.64
C ALA A 78 -2.45 11.86 -3.73
N TRP A 79 -1.47 12.58 -4.27
CA TRP A 79 -0.68 13.57 -3.52
C TRP A 79 -1.52 14.77 -3.08
N HIS A 80 -2.48 15.22 -3.90
CA HIS A 80 -3.44 16.23 -3.48
C HIS A 80 -4.34 15.71 -2.33
N ALA A 81 -4.88 14.50 -2.48
CA ALA A 81 -5.73 13.86 -1.47
C ALA A 81 -5.02 13.66 -0.12
N LYS A 82 -3.71 13.33 -0.13
CA LYS A 82 -2.87 13.24 1.09
C LYS A 82 -2.81 14.56 1.88
N GLY A 83 -3.07 15.70 1.23
CA GLY A 83 -3.10 17.02 1.89
C GLY A 83 -4.40 17.33 2.63
N ILE A 84 -5.50 16.60 2.36
CA ILE A 84 -6.83 16.90 2.89
C ILE A 84 -7.51 15.74 3.63
N LEU A 85 -7.13 14.49 3.34
CA LEU A 85 -7.61 13.29 4.02
C LEU A 85 -6.61 12.81 5.11
N ASP A 86 -7.04 11.92 6.01
CA ASP A 86 -6.18 11.46 7.12
C ASP A 86 -5.14 10.43 6.67
N THR A 87 -5.50 9.53 5.76
CA THR A 87 -4.58 8.53 5.22
C THR A 87 -4.96 8.20 3.79
N VAL A 88 -4.02 8.36 2.86
CA VAL A 88 -4.23 8.04 1.44
C VAL A 88 -3.12 7.14 0.95
N ALA A 89 -3.48 6.07 0.25
CA ALA A 89 -2.54 5.23 -0.49
C ALA A 89 -2.52 5.67 -1.96
N HIS A 90 -1.35 6.08 -2.46
CA HIS A 90 -1.10 6.14 -3.90
C HIS A 90 -0.78 4.70 -4.36
N SER A 91 -1.79 3.99 -4.86
CA SER A 91 -1.69 2.57 -5.22
C SER A 91 -2.92 2.14 -6.03
N ASP A 92 -2.81 0.99 -6.70
CA ASP A 92 -3.98 0.30 -7.24
C ASP A 92 -4.80 -0.28 -6.08
N VAL A 93 -6.13 -0.23 -6.17
CA VAL A 93 -7.05 -0.79 -5.15
C VAL A 93 -6.79 -2.28 -4.87
N ASN A 94 -6.25 -3.01 -5.84
CA ASN A 94 -5.86 -4.41 -5.71
C ASN A 94 -4.58 -4.60 -4.88
N ASP A 95 -3.69 -3.60 -4.89
CA ASP A 95 -2.40 -3.56 -4.20
C ASP A 95 -2.49 -2.86 -2.82
N VAL A 96 -3.69 -2.75 -2.26
CA VAL A 96 -3.92 -2.24 -0.90
C VAL A 96 -4.59 -3.30 -0.03
N PHE A 97 -4.08 -3.45 1.19
CA PHE A 97 -4.72 -4.22 2.24
C PHE A 97 -5.52 -3.29 3.15
N VAL A 98 -6.81 -3.55 3.28
CA VAL A 98 -7.72 -2.90 4.24
C VAL A 98 -8.37 -3.98 5.09
N SER A 99 -8.35 -3.81 6.42
CA SER A 99 -9.03 -4.74 7.33
C SER A 99 -10.50 -4.91 6.95
N ALA A 100 -10.99 -6.14 6.86
CA ALA A 100 -12.39 -6.41 6.58
C ALA A 100 -13.30 -5.82 7.66
N ARG A 101 -14.46 -5.29 7.27
CA ARG A 101 -15.47 -4.71 8.17
C ARG A 101 -14.93 -3.61 9.10
N SER A 102 -13.95 -2.85 8.64
CA SER A 102 -13.31 -1.78 9.41
C SER A 102 -13.89 -0.39 9.14
N GLN A 103 -14.61 -0.21 8.03
CA GLN A 103 -15.16 1.08 7.61
C GLN A 103 -16.65 1.17 7.99
N GLY A 104 -17.10 2.34 8.44
CA GLY A 104 -18.50 2.67 8.69
C GLY A 104 -19.22 3.23 7.47
N LEU A 105 -18.51 3.96 6.60
CA LEU A 105 -19.02 4.44 5.32
C LEU A 105 -18.08 3.99 4.19
N LEU A 106 -18.66 3.49 3.10
CA LEU A 106 -17.96 3.26 1.84
C LEU A 106 -18.55 4.20 0.77
N PHE A 107 -17.78 5.20 0.38
CA PHE A 107 -18.13 6.14 -0.69
C PHE A 107 -17.49 5.65 -1.99
N LEU A 108 -18.30 5.21 -2.95
CA LEU A 108 -17.85 4.61 -4.19
C LEU A 108 -18.27 5.49 -5.37
N ASN A 109 -17.29 6.11 -6.01
CA ASN A 109 -17.44 6.68 -7.34
C ASN A 109 -16.37 6.09 -8.28
N PRO A 110 -16.46 4.78 -8.59
CA PRO A 110 -15.40 4.06 -9.29
C PRO A 110 -15.20 4.62 -10.71
N PRO A 111 -14.01 4.42 -11.30
CA PRO A 111 -13.77 4.80 -12.68
C PRO A 111 -14.71 4.04 -13.62
N TYR A 112 -15.15 4.70 -14.70
CA TYR A 112 -16.10 4.12 -15.64
C TYR A 112 -15.40 3.47 -16.84
N GLY A 113 -15.83 2.24 -17.16
CA GLY A 113 -15.37 1.54 -18.36
C GLY A 113 -15.14 0.05 -18.13
N ASP A 114 -14.62 -0.58 -19.18
CA ASP A 114 -14.19 -1.98 -19.14
C ASP A 114 -12.77 -2.06 -18.58
N VAL A 115 -12.46 -3.14 -17.87
CA VAL A 115 -11.08 -3.44 -17.49
C VAL A 115 -10.25 -3.59 -18.77
N VAL A 116 -9.22 -2.76 -18.92
CA VAL A 116 -8.23 -2.92 -20.00
C VAL A 116 -7.43 -4.18 -19.69
N SER A 117 -7.63 -5.23 -20.48
CA SER A 117 -6.86 -6.47 -20.33
C SER A 117 -5.47 -6.29 -20.95
N ASP A 118 -4.42 -6.46 -20.14
CA ASP A 118 -3.01 -6.48 -20.60
C ASP A 118 -2.66 -7.73 -21.45
N LYS A 119 -3.64 -8.38 -22.08
CA LYS A 119 -3.42 -9.61 -22.85
C LYS A 119 -3.78 -9.44 -24.32
N ALA A 120 -2.80 -8.99 -25.09
CA ALA A 120 -2.64 -9.39 -26.48
C ALA A 120 -2.32 -10.90 -26.56
N ALA A 121 -3.29 -11.77 -26.30
CA ALA A 121 -3.29 -13.19 -26.71
C ALA A 121 -4.57 -13.87 -26.23
N THR A 122 -5.17 -14.65 -27.14
CA THR A 122 -6.33 -15.55 -26.99
C THR A 122 -7.71 -14.90 -27.17
N GLY A 123 -8.25 -15.12 -28.37
CA GLY A 123 -9.50 -14.58 -28.87
C GLY A 123 -10.74 -15.29 -28.34
N ASP A 124 -11.01 -15.09 -27.05
CA ASP A 124 -12.35 -15.31 -26.53
C ASP A 124 -12.84 -13.99 -25.92
N ARG A 125 -13.74 -13.30 -26.63
CA ARG A 125 -14.37 -12.05 -26.19
C ARG A 125 -15.39 -12.35 -25.09
N SER A 126 -14.91 -12.78 -23.94
CA SER A 126 -15.59 -12.52 -22.68
C SER A 126 -15.77 -11.00 -22.59
N ARG A 127 -17.01 -10.50 -22.45
CA ARG A 127 -17.27 -9.09 -22.11
C ARG A 127 -16.34 -8.74 -20.95
N GLY A 128 -15.43 -7.78 -21.14
CA GLY A 128 -14.52 -7.35 -20.10
C GLY A 128 -15.29 -7.05 -18.81
N ASP A 129 -14.77 -7.50 -17.68
CA ASP A 129 -15.39 -7.20 -16.38
C ASP A 129 -15.42 -5.67 -16.22
N ARG A 130 -16.57 -5.09 -15.88
CA ARG A 130 -16.72 -3.64 -15.75
C ARG A 130 -16.03 -3.15 -14.48
N LEU A 131 -15.28 -2.04 -14.58
CA LEU A 131 -14.51 -1.50 -13.46
C LEU A 131 -15.40 -1.24 -12.23
N GLU A 132 -16.60 -0.73 -12.43
CA GLU A 132 -17.55 -0.46 -11.35
C GLU A 132 -17.87 -1.72 -10.53
N LYS A 133 -18.06 -2.87 -11.19
CA LYS A 133 -18.32 -4.15 -10.53
C LYS A 133 -17.07 -4.68 -9.83
N VAL A 134 -15.90 -4.55 -10.45
CA VAL A 134 -14.62 -4.99 -9.88
C VAL A 134 -14.32 -4.23 -8.59
N PHE A 135 -14.44 -2.90 -8.62
CA PHE A 135 -14.27 -2.04 -7.45
C PHE A 135 -15.26 -2.41 -6.34
N TYR A 136 -16.56 -2.55 -6.67
CA TYR A 136 -17.56 -2.96 -5.69
C TYR A 136 -17.23 -4.31 -5.04
N ARG A 137 -16.92 -5.35 -5.84
CA ARG A 137 -16.62 -6.70 -5.34
C ARG A 137 -15.40 -6.70 -4.40
N LYS A 138 -14.36 -5.93 -4.73
CA LYS A 138 -13.14 -5.81 -3.92
C LYS A 138 -13.41 -5.11 -2.59
N THR A 139 -14.19 -4.04 -2.61
CA THR A 139 -14.28 -3.06 -1.51
C THR A 139 -15.43 -3.32 -0.54
N VAL A 140 -16.50 -4.01 -0.97
CA VAL A 140 -17.69 -4.27 -0.15
C VAL A 140 -17.39 -5.05 1.15
N ALA A 141 -16.32 -5.85 1.16
CA ALA A 141 -15.89 -6.61 2.34
C ALA A 141 -15.24 -5.72 3.42
N TRP A 142 -14.80 -4.50 3.08
CA TRP A 142 -14.19 -3.55 4.00
C TRP A 142 -15.24 -2.79 4.83
N LEU A 143 -16.48 -2.71 4.35
CA LEU A 143 -17.60 -2.09 5.04
C LEU A 143 -18.16 -3.01 6.15
N GLN A 144 -18.34 -2.46 7.35
CA GLN A 144 -18.88 -3.20 8.48
C GLN A 144 -20.38 -3.47 8.32
N PHE A 145 -20.91 -4.47 9.04
CA PHE A 145 -22.37 -4.66 9.12
C PHE A 145 -23.01 -3.48 9.86
N GLY A 146 -24.11 -2.97 9.30
CA GLY A 146 -24.72 -1.69 9.66
C GLY A 146 -24.05 -0.48 8.99
N GLY A 147 -22.95 -0.68 8.26
CA GLY A 147 -22.24 0.39 7.55
C GLY A 147 -23.00 0.88 6.32
N VAL A 148 -22.80 2.13 5.95
CA VAL A 148 -23.51 2.78 4.85
C VAL A 148 -22.66 2.75 3.58
N MET A 149 -23.27 2.37 2.47
CA MET A 149 -22.69 2.52 1.14
C MET A 149 -23.36 3.68 0.42
N VAL A 150 -22.54 4.53 -0.19
CA VAL A 150 -22.96 5.51 -1.20
C VAL A 150 -22.26 5.12 -2.49
N LEU A 151 -23.01 4.69 -3.50
CA LEU A 151 -22.48 4.23 -4.79
C LEU A 151 -22.97 5.13 -5.92
N ILE A 152 -22.04 5.75 -6.64
CA ILE A 152 -22.27 6.64 -7.77
C ILE A 152 -21.76 5.95 -9.03
N VAL A 153 -22.69 5.53 -9.89
CA VAL A 153 -22.38 4.81 -11.14
C VAL A 153 -23.34 5.23 -12.25
N PRO A 154 -22.98 5.09 -13.53
CA PRO A 154 -23.94 5.24 -14.62
C PRO A 154 -25.09 4.25 -14.46
N HIS A 155 -26.34 4.71 -14.58
CA HIS A 155 -27.51 3.88 -14.24
C HIS A 155 -27.52 2.56 -15.02
N TYR A 156 -27.12 2.57 -16.29
CA TYR A 156 -27.07 1.39 -17.17
C TYR A 156 -26.08 0.30 -16.75
N VAL A 157 -25.24 0.53 -15.73
CA VAL A 157 -24.38 -0.50 -15.12
C VAL A 157 -25.17 -1.46 -14.23
N LEU A 158 -26.34 -1.03 -13.73
CA LEU A 158 -27.21 -1.80 -12.84
C LEU A 158 -27.96 -2.92 -13.59
N ASP A 159 -27.19 -3.86 -14.15
CA ASP A 159 -27.71 -5.09 -14.73
C ASP A 159 -28.12 -6.11 -13.66
N LYS A 160 -28.66 -7.25 -14.09
CA LYS A 160 -29.13 -8.32 -13.20
C LYS A 160 -28.06 -8.79 -12.22
N GLU A 161 -26.81 -8.86 -12.68
CA GLU A 161 -25.72 -9.33 -11.85
C GLU A 161 -25.37 -8.30 -10.77
N PHE A 162 -25.16 -7.03 -11.16
CA PHE A 162 -24.77 -6.00 -10.22
C PHE A 162 -25.88 -5.71 -9.21
N SER A 163 -27.12 -5.65 -9.70
CA SER A 163 -28.32 -5.49 -8.87
C SER A 163 -28.47 -6.64 -7.86
N GLY A 164 -28.25 -7.89 -8.30
CA GLY A 164 -28.26 -9.05 -7.40
C GLY A 164 -27.15 -9.03 -6.36
N MET A 165 -25.95 -8.53 -6.72
CA MET A 165 -24.85 -8.35 -5.77
C MET A 165 -25.16 -7.31 -4.69
N ILE A 166 -25.84 -6.21 -5.03
CA ILE A 166 -26.26 -5.17 -4.08
C ILE A 166 -27.40 -5.70 -3.21
N ALA A 167 -28.46 -6.23 -3.82
CA ALA A 167 -29.66 -6.75 -3.14
C ALA A 167 -29.36 -7.91 -2.17
N ARG A 168 -28.26 -8.65 -2.38
CA ARG A 168 -27.79 -9.69 -1.44
C ARG A 168 -27.17 -9.12 -0.17
N HIS A 169 -26.48 -8.00 -0.30
CA HIS A 169 -25.55 -7.50 0.72
C HIS A 169 -26.07 -6.28 1.46
N PHE A 170 -27.11 -5.63 0.94
CA PHE A 170 -27.62 -4.39 1.47
C PHE A 170 -29.12 -4.48 1.75
N GLU A 171 -29.56 -3.69 2.72
CA GLU A 171 -30.96 -3.38 3.04
C GLU A 171 -31.15 -1.86 3.03
N GLN A 172 -32.40 -1.42 3.19
CA GLN A 172 -32.76 0.00 3.10
C GLN A 172 -32.21 0.65 1.81
N VAL A 173 -32.24 -0.10 0.71
CA VAL A 173 -31.64 0.34 -0.55
C VAL A 173 -32.55 1.36 -1.22
N GLN A 174 -32.00 2.53 -1.51
CA GLN A 174 -32.67 3.58 -2.29
C GLN A 174 -31.78 3.96 -3.47
N VAL A 175 -32.39 4.25 -4.62
CA VAL A 175 -31.69 4.67 -5.82
C VAL A 175 -32.34 5.94 -6.36
N PHE A 176 -31.51 6.90 -6.73
CA PHE A 176 -31.94 8.18 -7.29
C PHE A 176 -31.07 8.54 -8.49
N MET A 177 -31.62 9.25 -9.46
CA MET A 177 -30.78 9.84 -10.51
C MET A 177 -30.00 11.03 -9.95
N ALA A 178 -28.72 11.15 -10.34
CA ALA A 178 -27.94 12.34 -10.04
C ALA A 178 -28.57 13.57 -10.74
N PRO A 179 -28.60 14.75 -10.10
CA PRO A 179 -29.06 15.99 -10.73
C PRO A 179 -28.24 16.38 -11.96
N GLU A 180 -26.93 16.08 -11.95
CA GLU A 180 -26.07 16.23 -13.12
C GLU A 180 -26.39 15.13 -14.16
N THR A 181 -26.83 15.57 -15.34
CA THR A 181 -27.35 14.67 -16.39
C THR A 181 -26.28 14.23 -17.38
N ARG A 182 -25.15 14.93 -17.47
CA ARG A 182 -24.09 14.69 -18.46
C ARG A 182 -23.56 13.26 -18.46
N PHE A 183 -23.45 12.65 -17.28
CA PHE A 183 -22.88 11.32 -17.10
C PHE A 183 -23.92 10.23 -16.86
N ARG A 184 -25.22 10.59 -16.84
CA ARG A 184 -26.34 9.68 -16.57
C ARG A 184 -26.09 8.82 -15.32
N GLN A 185 -25.54 9.44 -14.28
CA GLN A 185 -25.23 8.76 -13.03
C GLN A 185 -26.49 8.58 -12.18
N CYS A 186 -26.51 7.50 -11.41
CA CYS A 186 -27.42 7.31 -10.30
C CYS A 186 -26.61 7.18 -9.00
N VAL A 187 -27.24 7.59 -7.90
CA VAL A 187 -26.74 7.41 -6.55
C VAL A 187 -27.54 6.30 -5.88
N VAL A 188 -26.87 5.26 -5.42
CA VAL A 188 -27.45 4.15 -4.67
C VAL A 188 -26.98 4.24 -3.23
N PHE A 189 -27.92 4.33 -2.30
CA PHE A 189 -27.68 4.20 -0.87
C PHE A 189 -28.04 2.80 -0.41
N GLY A 190 -27.36 2.30 0.62
CA GLY A 190 -27.75 1.05 1.27
C GLY A 190 -27.00 0.80 2.58
N VAL A 191 -27.64 0.07 3.49
CA VAL A 191 -27.06 -0.37 4.75
C VAL A 191 -26.57 -1.80 4.63
N LYS A 192 -25.30 -2.04 4.96
CA LYS A 192 -24.63 -3.33 4.81
C LYS A 192 -25.22 -4.35 5.78
N ARG A 193 -25.82 -5.40 5.24
CA ARG A 193 -26.32 -6.55 6.01
C ARG A 193 -25.49 -7.81 5.77
N ARG A 194 -25.74 -8.82 6.60
CA ARG A 194 -25.25 -10.19 6.33
C ARG A 194 -25.92 -10.69 5.06
N ALA A 195 -25.16 -11.42 4.25
CA ALA A 195 -25.71 -12.03 3.04
C ALA A 195 -26.75 -13.08 3.45
N ASP A 196 -28.01 -12.77 3.22
CA ASP A 196 -29.15 -13.64 3.53
C ASP A 196 -30.18 -13.56 2.40
N GLY A 197 -29.93 -14.39 1.37
CA GLY A 197 -30.70 -14.36 0.13
C GLY A 197 -30.55 -13.06 -0.67
N VAL A 198 -31.05 -13.07 -1.90
CA VAL A 198 -31.20 -11.86 -2.71
C VAL A 198 -32.59 -11.30 -2.44
N ASP A 199 -32.70 -10.03 -2.04
CA ASP A 199 -34.00 -9.35 -1.93
C ASP A 199 -34.56 -9.11 -3.35
N PRO A 200 -35.65 -9.79 -3.75
CA PRO A 200 -36.17 -9.67 -5.11
C PRO A 200 -36.75 -8.27 -5.41
N GLY A 201 -37.23 -7.55 -4.39
CA GLY A 201 -37.76 -6.20 -4.52
C GLY A 201 -36.65 -5.21 -4.83
N VAL A 202 -35.57 -5.24 -4.05
CA VAL A 202 -34.38 -4.40 -4.29
C VAL A 202 -33.74 -4.73 -5.64
N GLN A 203 -33.61 -6.01 -5.98
CA GLN A 203 -33.04 -6.40 -7.27
C GLN A 203 -33.87 -5.86 -8.44
N LYS A 204 -35.20 -6.00 -8.40
CA LYS A 204 -36.09 -5.48 -9.44
C LYS A 204 -36.03 -3.95 -9.55
N LEU A 205 -35.95 -3.24 -8.42
CA LEU A 205 -35.81 -1.78 -8.38
C LEU A 205 -34.54 -1.32 -9.09
N LEU A 206 -33.39 -1.93 -8.78
CA LEU A 206 -32.11 -1.57 -9.40
C LEU A 206 -32.06 -1.94 -10.88
N GLU A 207 -32.60 -3.10 -11.27
CA GLU A 207 -32.69 -3.49 -12.68
C GLU A 207 -33.61 -2.57 -13.49
N ALA A 208 -34.71 -2.07 -12.89
CA ALA A 208 -35.58 -1.07 -13.51
C ALA A 208 -34.84 0.24 -13.77
N CYS A 209 -34.11 0.74 -12.76
CA CYS A 209 -33.22 1.90 -12.93
C CYS A 209 -32.18 1.64 -14.04
N GLY A 210 -31.61 0.43 -14.10
CA GLY A 210 -30.67 0.02 -15.14
C GLY A 210 -31.23 0.09 -16.55
N ARG A 211 -32.51 -0.27 -16.73
CA ARG A 211 -33.23 -0.14 -18.01
C ARG A 211 -33.65 1.28 -18.36
N GLY A 212 -33.45 2.24 -17.47
CA GLY A 212 -33.88 3.63 -17.66
C GLY A 212 -35.34 3.87 -17.27
N GLU A 213 -35.96 2.98 -16.50
CA GLU A 213 -37.19 3.29 -15.76
C GLU A 213 -36.77 4.23 -14.62
N VAL A 214 -36.74 5.54 -14.93
CA VAL A 214 -36.00 6.57 -14.20
C VAL A 214 -36.52 6.69 -12.76
N PRO A 215 -35.74 6.30 -11.72
CA PRO A 215 -36.09 6.66 -10.35
C PRO A 215 -36.06 8.18 -10.20
N ALA A 216 -36.74 8.70 -9.17
CA ALA A 216 -36.75 10.14 -8.92
C ALA A 216 -35.32 10.71 -8.87
N VAL A 217 -35.16 11.96 -9.30
CA VAL A 217 -33.90 12.69 -9.11
C VAL A 217 -33.64 12.82 -7.62
N LEU A 218 -32.37 12.72 -7.21
CA LEU A 218 -31.95 12.87 -5.83
C LEU A 218 -32.49 14.21 -5.30
N PRO A 219 -33.33 14.23 -4.25
CA PRO A 219 -34.06 15.42 -3.86
C PRO A 219 -33.11 16.49 -3.33
N GLU A 220 -33.47 17.76 -3.51
CA GLU A 220 -32.70 18.88 -2.96
C GLU A 220 -32.73 18.90 -1.43
N TYR A 221 -33.84 18.45 -0.85
CA TYR A 221 -34.03 18.29 0.59
C TYR A 221 -34.35 16.84 0.91
N TRP A 222 -33.55 16.20 1.77
CA TRP A 222 -33.79 14.83 2.18
C TRP A 222 -35.09 14.74 3.01
N GLN A 223 -36.01 13.87 2.59
CA GLN A 223 -37.34 13.71 3.22
C GLN A 223 -37.48 12.43 4.04
N GLY A 224 -36.54 11.49 3.90
CA GLY A 224 -36.58 10.20 4.59
C GLY A 224 -35.78 10.21 5.89
N GLU A 225 -35.73 9.05 6.55
CA GLU A 225 -34.74 8.83 7.61
C GLU A 225 -33.32 8.87 7.01
N GLN A 226 -32.39 9.44 7.76
CA GLN A 226 -30.99 9.55 7.34
C GLN A 226 -30.27 8.20 7.51
N TYR A 227 -29.31 7.95 6.64
CA TYR A 227 -28.41 6.82 6.76
C TYR A 227 -27.36 7.10 7.83
N LEU A 228 -27.49 6.40 8.96
CA LEU A 228 -26.61 6.57 10.10
C LEU A 228 -25.29 5.82 9.89
N VAL A 229 -24.18 6.56 9.80
CA VAL A 229 -22.84 5.97 9.71
C VAL A 229 -22.46 5.42 11.09
N PRO A 230 -22.26 4.09 11.24
CA PRO A 230 -22.11 3.48 12.55
C PRO A 230 -20.74 3.76 13.18
N GLN A 231 -20.72 3.72 14.51
CA GLN A 231 -19.50 3.69 15.33
C GLN A 231 -18.52 2.61 14.84
N ILE A 232 -17.22 2.93 14.87
CA ILE A 232 -16.15 1.93 14.65
C ILE A 232 -16.19 0.88 15.77
N LYS A 233 -16.28 -0.41 15.40
CA LYS A 233 -16.21 -1.53 16.36
C LYS A 233 -14.78 -1.92 16.71
N GLU A 234 -13.87 -1.88 15.74
CA GLU A 234 -12.46 -2.24 15.91
C GLU A 234 -11.57 -1.00 15.78
N ALA A 235 -10.95 -0.60 16.90
CA ALA A 235 -10.02 0.52 16.95
C ALA A 235 -8.80 0.29 16.04
N GLU A 236 -8.27 -0.94 16.02
CA GLU A 236 -7.10 -1.31 15.22
C GLU A 236 -7.49 -1.88 13.86
N ALA A 237 -7.64 -1.01 12.86
CA ALA A 237 -7.77 -1.40 11.47
C ALA A 237 -6.47 -1.13 10.71
N ARG A 238 -6.07 -2.08 9.85
CA ARG A 238 -4.92 -1.91 8.96
C ARG A 238 -5.37 -1.30 7.65
N PHE A 239 -4.58 -0.35 7.17
CA PHE A 239 -4.69 0.27 5.87
C PHE A 239 -3.27 0.45 5.33
N THR A 240 -2.84 -0.43 4.42
CA THR A 240 -1.43 -0.50 4.00
C THR A 240 -1.32 -0.81 2.51
N SER A 241 -0.49 -0.06 1.79
CA SER A 241 -0.06 -0.46 0.45
C SER A 241 0.82 -1.71 0.53
N ILE A 242 0.58 -2.66 -0.36
CA ILE A 242 1.37 -3.89 -0.49
C ILE A 242 2.63 -3.62 -1.31
N ARG A 243 2.54 -2.73 -2.30
CA ARG A 243 3.68 -2.33 -3.13
C ARG A 243 4.33 -1.09 -2.56
N ILE A 244 5.65 -1.15 -2.46
CA ILE A 244 6.47 -0.02 -2.03
C ILE A 244 6.58 0.96 -3.20
N ASP A 245 6.18 2.20 -2.95
CA ASP A 245 6.35 3.33 -3.85
C ASP A 245 7.44 4.26 -3.27
N GLY A 246 8.44 4.58 -4.09
CA GLY A 246 9.62 5.33 -3.64
C GLY A 246 9.28 6.71 -3.06
N PRO A 247 8.53 7.56 -3.78
CA PRO A 247 8.09 8.86 -3.27
C PRO A 247 7.29 8.78 -1.98
N GLN A 248 6.33 7.85 -1.86
CA GLN A 248 5.58 7.66 -0.61
C GLN A 248 6.46 7.19 0.54
N LEU A 249 7.35 6.23 0.28
CA LEU A 249 8.28 5.73 1.29
C LEU A 249 9.17 6.87 1.79
N GLN A 250 9.68 7.71 0.89
CA GLN A 250 10.47 8.88 1.26
C GLN A 250 9.67 9.82 2.16
N ALA A 251 8.44 10.19 1.79
CA ALA A 251 7.61 11.07 2.61
C ALA A 251 7.30 10.48 3.99
N GLU A 252 7.01 9.18 4.07
CA GLU A 252 6.81 8.49 5.36
C GLU A 252 8.10 8.48 6.20
N LEU A 253 9.25 8.17 5.59
CA LEU A 253 10.55 8.17 6.27
C LEU A 253 10.94 9.56 6.78
N GLU A 254 10.62 10.63 6.04
CA GLU A 254 10.80 12.01 6.48
C GLU A 254 9.92 12.33 7.69
N ARG A 255 8.64 11.91 7.65
CA ARG A 255 7.69 12.07 8.76
C ARG A 255 8.14 11.36 10.02
N VAL A 256 8.62 10.12 9.91
CA VAL A 256 9.09 9.33 11.06
C VAL A 256 10.58 9.48 11.33
N ARG A 257 11.29 10.38 10.63
CA ARG A 257 12.76 10.48 10.65
C ARG A 257 13.34 10.46 12.06
N LYS A 258 12.73 11.20 12.99
CA LYS A 258 13.16 11.29 14.40
C LYS A 258 13.10 9.95 15.15
N ASN A 259 12.23 9.05 14.71
CA ASN A 259 12.04 7.72 15.28
C ASN A 259 12.89 6.64 14.58
N THR A 260 13.57 6.99 13.49
CA THR A 260 14.48 6.07 12.79
C THR A 260 15.88 6.09 13.40
N LEU A 261 16.71 5.10 13.05
CA LEU A 261 18.12 5.08 13.44
C LEU A 261 19.00 6.02 12.59
N TRP A 262 18.47 6.59 11.50
CA TRP A 262 19.25 7.45 10.59
C TRP A 262 19.83 8.71 11.22
N PRO A 263 19.11 9.48 12.05
CA PRO A 263 19.71 10.60 12.78
C PRO A 263 20.87 10.20 13.69
N MET A 264 20.89 8.95 14.17
CA MET A 264 21.91 8.41 15.07
C MET A 264 22.99 7.62 14.33
N PHE A 265 23.01 7.65 12.99
CA PHE A 265 23.96 6.88 12.20
C PHE A 265 25.40 7.19 12.61
N GLY A 266 25.73 8.47 12.77
CA GLY A 266 27.04 8.91 13.24
C GLY A 266 27.38 8.31 14.61
N THR A 267 26.46 8.37 15.57
CA THR A 267 26.68 7.88 16.93
C THR A 267 26.89 6.37 17.00
N HIS A 268 26.17 5.58 16.19
CA HIS A 268 26.24 4.12 16.24
C HIS A 268 27.32 3.51 15.34
N PHE A 269 27.61 4.16 14.20
CA PHE A 269 28.49 3.59 13.17
C PHE A 269 29.82 4.33 13.02
N VAL A 270 29.99 5.52 13.62
CA VAL A 270 31.34 6.09 13.80
C VAL A 270 32.01 5.31 14.92
N ARG A 271 32.83 4.34 14.54
CA ARG A 271 33.95 3.95 15.42
C ARG A 271 34.72 5.23 15.69
N ALA A 272 34.82 5.64 16.95
CA ALA A 272 35.83 6.60 17.37
C ALA A 272 37.15 6.12 16.76
N GLY A 273 37.70 6.92 15.84
CA GLY A 273 38.97 6.59 15.22
C GLY A 273 40.01 6.64 16.31
N ASP A 274 40.37 5.49 16.89
CA ASP A 274 41.56 5.41 17.70
C ASP A 274 42.70 5.92 16.82
N THR A 275 43.35 6.99 17.26
CA THR A 275 44.52 7.52 16.56
C THR A 275 45.59 6.45 16.66
N HIS A 276 45.69 5.63 15.62
CA HIS A 276 46.69 4.58 15.55
C HIS A 276 48.07 5.27 15.61
N ARG A 277 48.85 4.96 16.64
CA ARG A 277 50.21 5.48 16.75
C ARG A 277 51.00 4.97 15.56
N ARG A 278 51.65 5.87 14.82
CA ARG A 278 52.49 5.48 13.68
C ARG A 278 53.65 4.61 14.19
N PRO A 279 53.89 3.43 13.58
CA PRO A 279 55.03 2.61 13.95
C PRO A 279 56.33 3.38 13.63
N LEU A 280 57.37 3.14 14.42
CA LEU A 280 58.69 3.78 14.27
C LEU A 280 59.38 3.43 12.93
N ARG A 281 58.94 2.36 12.27
CA ARG A 281 59.43 1.90 10.95
C ARG A 281 58.24 1.61 10.05
N ALA A 282 58.43 1.80 8.75
CA ALA A 282 57.48 1.37 7.74
C ALA A 282 57.21 -0.14 7.86
N LEU A 283 55.93 -0.53 7.79
CA LEU A 283 55.52 -1.92 7.71
C LEU A 283 56.04 -2.52 6.40
N SER A 284 56.62 -3.71 6.48
CA SER A 284 56.93 -4.49 5.27
C SER A 284 55.66 -5.16 4.71
N ASP A 285 55.75 -5.65 3.47
CA ASP A 285 54.66 -6.35 2.79
C ASP A 285 54.10 -7.52 3.62
N TRP A 286 54.96 -8.25 4.34
CA TRP A 286 54.55 -9.32 5.24
C TRP A 286 53.65 -8.82 6.39
N HIS A 287 54.00 -7.69 6.99
CA HIS A 287 53.18 -7.10 8.06
C HIS A 287 51.81 -6.65 7.53
N LEU A 288 51.77 -6.10 6.33
CA LEU A 288 50.52 -5.68 5.69
C LEU A 288 49.64 -6.88 5.35
N ALA A 289 50.21 -7.95 4.79
CA ALA A 289 49.50 -9.18 4.49
C ALA A 289 48.90 -9.81 5.75
N LEU A 290 49.68 -9.88 6.84
CA LEU A 290 49.23 -10.42 8.11
C LEU A 290 48.13 -9.56 8.76
N ALA A 291 48.30 -8.23 8.76
CA ALA A 291 47.30 -7.31 9.31
C ALA A 291 45.98 -7.33 8.52
N LEU A 292 46.08 -7.49 7.20
CA LEU A 292 44.92 -7.70 6.34
C LEU A 292 44.22 -9.02 6.69
N ALA A 293 44.96 -10.14 6.69
CA ALA A 293 44.43 -11.46 7.06
C ALA A 293 43.78 -11.48 8.47
N ALA A 294 44.36 -10.77 9.44
CA ALA A 294 43.84 -10.65 10.80
C ALA A 294 42.63 -9.71 10.93
N GLY A 295 42.12 -9.17 9.82
CA GLY A 295 40.97 -8.25 9.79
C GLY A 295 41.25 -6.87 10.38
N GLN A 296 42.52 -6.51 10.60
CA GLN A 296 42.93 -5.20 11.11
C GLN A 296 42.95 -4.14 10.00
N ILE A 297 43.13 -4.56 8.74
CA ILE A 297 43.01 -3.69 7.58
C ILE A 297 41.64 -3.91 6.94
N SER A 298 40.81 -2.86 6.95
CA SER A 298 39.53 -2.82 6.27
C SER A 298 39.29 -1.43 5.68
N GLY A 299 38.66 -1.37 4.52
CA GLY A 299 38.42 -0.10 3.83
C GLY A 299 38.53 -0.19 2.32
N VAL A 300 38.39 0.95 1.65
CA VAL A 300 38.50 1.03 0.20
C VAL A 300 39.98 1.14 -0.18
N VAL A 301 40.46 0.18 -0.97
CA VAL A 301 41.76 0.24 -1.63
C VAL A 301 41.57 0.57 -3.10
N GLU A 302 42.43 1.43 -3.62
CA GLU A 302 42.44 1.84 -5.02
C GLU A 302 43.76 1.38 -5.66
N SER A 303 43.64 0.63 -6.75
CA SER A 303 44.76 0.20 -7.56
C SER A 303 45.16 1.32 -8.54
N GLY A 304 46.42 1.35 -8.97
CA GLY A 304 46.93 2.35 -9.92
C GLY A 304 46.23 2.36 -11.28
N ASN A 305 45.42 1.35 -11.60
CA ASN A 305 44.56 1.28 -12.78
C ASN A 305 43.12 1.77 -12.54
N GLY A 306 42.84 2.40 -11.39
CA GLY A 306 41.53 2.97 -11.04
C GLY A 306 40.52 1.95 -10.49
N ARG A 307 40.90 0.67 -10.32
CA ARG A 307 40.03 -0.33 -9.69
C ARG A 307 39.92 -0.08 -8.20
N ARG A 308 38.69 0.01 -7.68
CA ARG A 308 38.39 0.24 -6.26
C ARG A 308 37.77 -0.98 -5.63
N LEU A 309 38.38 -1.49 -4.56
CA LEU A 309 37.86 -2.63 -3.81
C LEU A 309 37.64 -2.24 -2.34
N LEU A 310 36.44 -2.48 -1.81
CA LEU A 310 36.21 -2.47 -0.37
C LEU A 310 36.65 -3.83 0.17
N ILE A 311 37.78 -3.86 0.90
CA ILE A 311 38.35 -5.11 1.41
C ILE A 311 38.09 -5.28 2.90
N LYS A 312 37.93 -6.54 3.30
CA LYS A 312 37.93 -6.99 4.69
C LYS A 312 38.60 -8.36 4.74
N GLY A 313 39.65 -8.47 5.56
CA GLY A 313 40.17 -9.78 5.89
C GLY A 313 39.49 -10.38 7.10
N ASP A 314 39.59 -11.69 7.18
CA ASP A 314 39.04 -12.54 8.22
C ASP A 314 39.97 -13.74 8.42
N THR A 315 39.90 -14.39 9.58
CA THR A 315 40.65 -15.62 9.86
C THR A 315 39.71 -16.61 10.50
N PHE A 316 39.54 -17.77 9.88
CA PHE A 316 38.69 -18.83 10.40
C PHE A 316 39.52 -20.03 10.85
N LYS A 317 39.00 -20.72 11.86
CA LYS A 317 39.63 -21.89 12.46
C LYS A 317 39.10 -23.16 11.78
N GLU A 318 39.94 -23.84 11.04
CA GLU A 318 39.71 -25.20 10.56
C GLU A 318 40.33 -26.21 11.52
N ARG A 319 39.81 -27.44 11.54
CA ARG A 319 40.43 -28.57 12.26
C ARG A 319 40.86 -29.61 11.25
N ASP A 320 42.13 -29.96 11.28
CA ASP A 320 42.67 -31.09 10.55
C ASP A 320 42.75 -32.30 11.48
N LEU A 321 42.25 -33.45 11.02
CA LEU A 321 42.24 -34.70 11.79
C LEU A 321 43.20 -35.68 11.14
N LYS A 322 44.27 -36.01 11.85
CA LYS A 322 45.20 -37.05 11.43
C LYS A 322 45.04 -38.27 12.32
N THR A 323 44.60 -39.37 11.73
CA THR A 323 44.55 -40.68 12.38
C THR A 323 45.84 -41.44 12.12
N THR A 324 46.52 -41.84 13.17
CA THR A 324 47.71 -42.69 13.11
C THR A 324 47.48 -43.95 13.92
N PHE A 325 47.87 -45.10 13.37
CA PHE A 325 47.77 -46.39 14.04
C PHE A 325 49.16 -46.83 14.48
N GLU A 326 49.34 -47.09 15.77
CA GLU A 326 50.56 -47.65 16.31
C GLU A 326 50.29 -49.07 16.80
N THR A 327 51.07 -50.04 16.29
CA THR A 327 51.01 -51.43 16.75
C THR A 327 52.01 -51.63 17.88
N ARG A 328 51.52 -51.98 19.06
CA ARG A 328 52.33 -52.23 20.26
C ARG A 328 52.97 -53.62 20.19
N ALA A 329 54.02 -53.83 20.98
CA ALA A 329 54.80 -55.08 20.98
C ALA A 329 54.01 -56.33 21.39
N ASP A 330 52.83 -56.17 22.01
CA ASP A 330 51.89 -57.22 22.37
C ASP A 330 50.87 -57.57 21.26
N GLY A 331 50.99 -56.94 20.08
CA GLY A 331 50.11 -57.14 18.93
C GLY A 331 48.81 -56.32 18.96
N SER A 332 48.58 -55.50 19.99
CA SER A 332 47.44 -54.58 20.04
C SER A 332 47.68 -53.33 19.17
N VAL A 333 46.66 -52.87 18.45
CA VAL A 333 46.72 -51.65 17.63
C VAL A 333 46.03 -50.52 18.40
N SER A 334 46.74 -49.43 18.67
CA SER A 334 46.14 -48.21 19.22
C SER A 334 45.93 -47.16 18.14
N GLU A 335 44.70 -46.67 18.04
CA GLU A 335 44.33 -45.53 17.20
C GLU A 335 44.62 -44.22 17.94
N ILE A 336 45.45 -43.37 17.34
CA ILE A 336 45.77 -42.03 17.85
C ILE A 336 45.14 -41.00 16.90
N LEU A 337 44.17 -40.26 17.41
CA LEU A 337 43.54 -39.13 16.72
C LEU A 337 44.26 -37.84 17.10
N THR A 338 45.00 -37.25 16.16
CA THR A 338 45.64 -35.94 16.35
C THR A 338 44.78 -34.85 15.72
N TYR A 339 44.24 -33.97 16.57
CA TYR A 339 43.50 -32.79 16.15
C TYR A 339 44.46 -31.60 16.03
N THR A 340 44.62 -31.06 14.83
CA THR A 340 45.42 -29.85 14.60
C THR A 340 44.52 -28.69 14.24
N ASP A 341 44.51 -27.66 15.07
CA ASP A 341 43.83 -26.41 14.77
C ASP A 341 44.63 -25.63 13.71
N LYS A 342 44.01 -25.36 12.55
CA LYS A 342 44.59 -24.61 11.45
C LYS A 342 43.85 -23.29 11.29
N PHE A 343 44.56 -22.17 11.40
CA PHE A 343 43.99 -20.84 11.16
C PHE A 343 44.20 -20.46 9.69
N VAL A 344 43.10 -20.35 8.95
CA VAL A 344 43.11 -20.04 7.52
C VAL A 344 42.70 -18.59 7.31
N PRO A 345 43.59 -17.75 6.77
CA PRO A 345 43.24 -16.37 6.44
C PRO A 345 42.35 -16.33 5.19
N SER A 346 41.41 -15.41 5.15
CA SER A 346 40.59 -15.14 3.97
C SER A 346 40.44 -13.64 3.79
N ILE A 347 40.50 -13.18 2.55
CA ILE A 347 40.31 -11.78 2.20
C ILE A 347 39.14 -11.70 1.24
N THR A 348 38.12 -10.94 1.61
CA THR A 348 36.97 -10.65 0.76
C THR A 348 37.02 -9.20 0.32
N GLY A 349 36.84 -8.97 -0.97
CA GLY A 349 36.74 -7.65 -1.59
C GLY A 349 35.43 -7.50 -2.34
N ILE A 350 34.81 -6.33 -2.24
CA ILE A 350 33.67 -5.94 -3.09
C ILE A 350 34.16 -4.89 -4.07
N ASP A 351 33.85 -5.05 -5.35
CA ASP A 351 34.25 -4.11 -6.40
C ASP A 351 33.35 -2.86 -6.41
N PHE A 352 33.95 -1.70 -6.14
CA PHE A 352 33.30 -0.38 -6.16
C PHE A 352 33.71 0.43 -7.40
N THR A 353 34.35 -0.21 -8.38
CA THR A 353 34.71 0.42 -9.66
C THR A 353 33.43 0.64 -10.47
N PRO A 354 33.13 1.88 -10.93
CA PRO A 354 31.96 2.13 -11.77
C PRO A 354 32.09 1.32 -13.07
N GLY A 355 31.09 0.49 -13.37
CA GLY A 355 31.09 -0.32 -14.58
C GLY A 355 30.43 -1.69 -14.38
N PRO A 356 30.58 -2.61 -15.35
CA PRO A 356 29.90 -3.91 -15.34
C PRO A 356 30.24 -4.80 -14.15
N GLY A 357 31.39 -4.58 -13.50
CA GLY A 357 31.85 -5.33 -12.34
C GLY A 357 31.40 -4.77 -10.99
N PHE A 358 30.65 -3.66 -10.94
CA PHE A 358 30.24 -3.03 -9.69
C PHE A 358 29.42 -3.99 -8.81
N GLY A 359 29.81 -4.15 -7.55
CA GLY A 359 29.20 -5.08 -6.59
C GLY A 359 29.72 -6.52 -6.66
N THR A 360 30.62 -6.85 -7.59
CA THR A 360 31.19 -8.21 -7.68
C THR A 360 32.04 -8.52 -6.45
N VAL A 361 31.90 -9.73 -5.92
CA VAL A 361 32.68 -10.22 -4.78
C VAL A 361 33.90 -11.01 -5.26
N VAL A 362 35.07 -10.65 -4.75
CA VAL A 362 36.34 -11.35 -4.96
C VAL A 362 36.79 -11.92 -3.62
N SER A 363 37.19 -13.19 -3.61
CA SER A 363 37.67 -13.86 -2.39
C SER A 363 39.02 -14.53 -2.64
N ILE A 364 39.94 -14.36 -1.69
CA ILE A 364 41.26 -15.02 -1.66
C ILE A 364 41.30 -15.85 -0.37
N ARG A 365 41.67 -17.12 -0.46
CA ARG A 365 41.81 -18.05 0.68
C ARG A 365 43.19 -18.68 0.67
#